data_AF-A0A9P9ET09-F1
#
_entry.id   AF-A0A9P9ET09-F1
#
_cell.length_a   1.000
_cell.length_b   1.000
_cell.length_c   1.000
_cell.angle_alpha   90.00
_cell.angle_beta   90.00
_cell.angle_gamma   90.00
#
_symmetry.space_group_name_H-M   'P 1'
#
loop_
_entity.id
_entity.type
_entity.pdbx_description
1 polymer ?
#
loop_
_entity_poly.entity_id
_entity_poly.type
_entity_poly.pdbx_seq_one_letter_code
_entity_poly.pdbx_strand_id
1 'polypeptide(L)'
;MVAREVVVVVLNQTNEELGLQQDSPHLEHGEWMTMTESPPQQILAGESGMWRCQARHIGTQIEGSVTYRIVGYGAANAVTFAWKVSLVEPNKFRHICSAEEFDVRIISGGGLQAVGVFVFEPAKPLD
;
A
#
# COMPACT_ATOMS: atom_id res chain seq x y z
N MET A 1 16.94 -18.81 10.16
CA MET A 1 15.93 -17.94 10.79
C MET A 1 15.58 -16.88 9.76
N VAL A 2 14.32 -16.75 9.38
CA VAL A 2 13.90 -15.92 8.22
C VAL A 2 13.47 -14.54 8.71
N ALA A 3 14.00 -13.49 8.09
CA ALA A 3 13.54 -12.12 8.36
C ALA A 3 12.09 -11.97 7.89
N ARG A 4 11.28 -11.18 8.59
CA ARG A 4 9.91 -10.92 8.16
C ARG A 4 9.94 -10.12 6.86
N GLU A 5 8.98 -10.40 5.99
CA GLU A 5 8.81 -9.71 4.71
C GLU A 5 7.34 -9.37 4.50
N VAL A 6 7.12 -8.29 3.76
CA VAL A 6 5.79 -7.94 3.25
C VAL A 6 5.90 -7.58 1.78
N VAL A 7 5.01 -8.18 0.98
CA VAL A 7 4.73 -7.73 -0.38
C VAL A 7 3.46 -6.90 -0.32
N VAL A 8 3.53 -5.68 -0.83
CA VAL A 8 2.35 -4.84 -0.98
C VAL A 8 2.02 -4.73 -2.46
N VAL A 9 0.76 -4.96 -2.79
CA VAL A 9 0.23 -4.87 -4.14
C VAL A 9 -0.94 -3.89 -4.13
N VAL A 10 -0.92 -2.92 -5.03
CA VAL A 10 -2.05 -2.05 -5.30
C VAL A 10 -2.60 -2.42 -6.67
N LEU A 11 -3.86 -2.85 -6.72
CA LEU A 11 -4.60 -3.09 -7.97
C LEU A 11 -5.46 -1.86 -8.23
N ASN A 12 -5.15 -1.12 -9.30
CA ASN A 12 -5.96 0.01 -9.71
C ASN A 12 -7.08 -0.47 -10.62
N GLN A 13 -8.27 -0.68 -10.07
CA GLN A 13 -9.47 -1.06 -10.81
C GLN A 13 -10.33 0.15 -11.21
N THR A 14 -9.73 1.33 -11.23
CA THR A 14 -10.37 2.57 -11.68
C THR A 14 -9.86 2.96 -13.08
N ASN A 15 -10.50 3.96 -13.66
CA ASN A 15 -10.03 4.60 -14.89
C ASN A 15 -9.06 5.76 -14.63
N GLU A 16 -8.68 5.99 -13.37
CA GLU A 16 -7.80 7.08 -12.98
C GLU A 16 -6.36 6.62 -12.84
N GLU A 17 -5.42 7.53 -13.02
CA GLU A 17 -4.01 7.28 -12.74
C GLU A 17 -3.68 7.64 -11.29
N LEU A 18 -2.88 6.80 -10.63
CA LEU A 18 -2.30 7.10 -9.33
C LEU A 18 -0.86 7.58 -9.50
N GLY A 19 -0.59 8.84 -9.16
CA GLY A 19 0.75 9.41 -9.11
C GLY A 19 1.28 9.44 -7.68
N LEU A 20 2.48 8.92 -7.44
CA LEU A 20 3.08 8.88 -6.12
C LEU A 20 3.27 10.30 -5.57
N GLN A 21 2.77 10.53 -4.35
CA GLN A 21 2.97 11.83 -3.72
C GLN A 21 4.45 11.99 -3.31
N GLN A 22 5.00 13.18 -3.57
CA GLN A 22 6.37 13.52 -3.17
C GLN A 22 6.57 13.30 -1.67
N ASP A 23 7.71 12.72 -1.30
CA ASP A 23 8.11 12.36 0.07
C ASP A 23 7.17 11.39 0.79
N SER A 24 6.25 10.75 0.07
CA SER A 24 5.26 9.89 0.71
C SER A 24 5.70 8.47 1.08
N PRO A 25 6.58 7.76 0.32
CA PRO A 25 7.02 6.44 0.77
C PRO A 25 7.70 6.57 2.12
N HIS A 26 7.03 6.07 3.16
CA HIS A 26 7.49 6.15 4.54
C HIS A 26 7.56 4.76 5.14
N LEU A 27 8.68 4.44 5.78
CA LEU A 27 8.86 3.24 6.59
C LEU A 27 9.23 3.66 8.00
N GLU A 28 8.32 3.55 8.96
CA GLU A 28 8.68 3.68 10.39
C GLU A 28 9.65 2.57 10.79
N HIS A 29 9.41 1.35 10.28
CA HIS A 29 10.20 0.16 10.60
C HIS A 29 10.41 -0.72 9.37
N GLY A 30 11.64 -1.22 9.23
CA GLY A 30 12.05 -2.05 8.10
C GLY A 30 12.88 -1.27 7.08
N GLU A 31 13.06 -1.90 5.93
CA GLU A 31 13.74 -1.33 4.76
C GLU A 31 13.13 -1.90 3.49
N TRP A 32 13.22 -1.13 2.41
CA TRP A 32 12.93 -1.65 1.07
C TRP A 32 13.98 -2.69 0.72
N MET A 33 13.58 -3.84 0.16
CA MET A 33 14.53 -4.91 -0.14
C MET A 33 15.58 -4.48 -1.18
N THR A 34 15.17 -3.72 -2.19
CA THR A 34 16.04 -3.13 -3.20
C THR A 34 15.49 -1.77 -3.65
N MET A 35 16.30 -0.95 -4.32
CA MET A 35 15.84 0.33 -4.90
C MET A 35 14.69 0.15 -5.91
N THR A 36 14.66 -0.99 -6.60
CA THR A 36 13.63 -1.36 -7.59
C THR A 36 12.37 -1.95 -6.97
N GLU A 37 12.37 -2.24 -5.67
CA GLU A 37 11.23 -2.78 -4.92
C GLU A 37 10.64 -1.73 -3.97
N SER A 38 10.80 -0.45 -4.34
CA SER A 38 10.09 0.69 -3.75
C SER A 38 8.77 0.94 -4.50
N PRO A 39 7.80 1.68 -3.90
CA PRO A 39 6.53 1.96 -4.57
C PRO A 39 6.73 2.66 -5.93
N PRO A 40 6.03 2.24 -7.00
CA PRO A 40 6.20 2.83 -8.32
C PRO A 40 5.75 4.29 -8.34
N GLN A 41 6.40 5.13 -9.15
CA GLN A 41 6.04 6.55 -9.27
C GLN A 41 4.63 6.77 -9.82
N GLN A 42 4.15 5.83 -10.64
CA GLN A 42 2.82 5.86 -11.25
C GLN A 42 2.22 4.45 -11.26
N ILE A 43 0.90 4.38 -11.12
CA ILE A 43 0.10 3.17 -11.39
C ILE A 43 -1.01 3.62 -12.33
N LEU A 44 -0.94 3.20 -13.60
CA LEU A 44 -1.91 3.60 -14.61
C LEU A 44 -3.29 2.98 -14.33
N ALA A 45 -4.30 3.52 -15.01
CA ALA A 45 -5.66 2.98 -15.01
C ALA A 45 -5.67 1.49 -15.40
N GLY A 46 -6.31 0.64 -14.59
CA GLY A 46 -6.35 -0.80 -14.81
C GLY A 46 -5.05 -1.57 -14.48
N GLU A 47 -3.96 -0.88 -14.15
CA GLU A 47 -2.67 -1.51 -13.86
C GLU A 47 -2.48 -1.83 -12.38
N SER A 48 -1.29 -2.32 -12.02
CA SER A 48 -0.96 -2.71 -10.65
C SER A 48 0.44 -2.23 -10.27
N GLY A 49 0.56 -1.72 -9.04
CA GLY A 49 1.84 -1.43 -8.41
C GLY A 49 2.21 -2.53 -7.42
N MET A 50 3.51 -2.82 -7.29
CA MET A 50 4.02 -3.79 -6.33
C MET A 50 5.35 -3.33 -5.76
N TRP A 51 5.52 -3.54 -4.46
CA TRP A 51 6.79 -3.28 -3.77
C TRP A 51 6.98 -4.25 -2.60
N ARG A 52 8.21 -4.30 -2.07
CA ARG A 52 8.58 -5.24 -1.00
C ARG A 52 9.38 -4.57 0.09
N CYS A 53 9.02 -4.89 1.33
CA CYS A 53 9.77 -4.46 2.50
C CYS A 53 10.21 -5.68 3.31
N GLN A 54 11.34 -5.55 3.98
CA GLN A 54 11.82 -6.54 4.93
C GLN A 54 12.13 -5.90 6.29
N ALA A 55 12.11 -6.74 7.33
CA ALA A 55 12.59 -6.36 8.64
C ALA A 55 14.14 -6.23 8.62
N ARG A 56 14.68 -5.12 9.15
CA ARG A 56 16.15 -4.90 9.22
C ARG A 56 16.87 -5.94 10.08
N HIS A 57 16.20 -6.43 11.12
CA HIS A 57 16.72 -7.45 12.01
C HIS A 57 15.69 -8.54 12.21
N ILE A 58 16.18 -9.72 12.55
CA ILE A 58 15.30 -10.84 12.80
C ILE A 58 14.50 -10.58 14.09
N GLY A 59 13.19 -10.78 14.03
CA GLY A 59 12.28 -10.53 15.15
C GLY A 59 11.76 -9.09 15.24
N THR A 60 12.13 -8.19 14.33
CA THR A 60 11.55 -6.84 14.29
C THR A 60 10.30 -6.77 13.40
N GLN A 61 9.49 -5.75 13.62
CA GLN A 61 8.31 -5.47 12.80
C GLN A 61 8.67 -4.75 11.49
N ILE A 62 7.71 -4.72 10.57
CA ILE A 62 7.71 -3.85 9.39
C ILE A 62 6.50 -2.94 9.54
N GLU A 63 6.69 -1.65 9.36
CA GLU A 63 5.62 -0.65 9.41
C GLU A 63 5.92 0.44 8.40
N GLY A 64 4.92 0.77 7.60
CA GLY A 64 5.07 1.77 6.56
C GLY A 64 3.76 2.18 5.93
N SER A 65 3.86 3.24 5.13
CA SER A 65 2.76 3.76 4.34
C SER A 65 3.25 4.39 3.04
N VAL A 66 2.32 4.49 2.09
CA VAL A 66 2.52 5.26 0.86
C VAL A 66 1.22 5.94 0.46
N THR A 67 1.32 7.18 0.01
CA THR A 67 0.21 7.99 -0.46
C THR A 67 0.39 8.27 -1.94
N TYR A 68 -0.67 7.98 -2.68
CA TYR A 68 -0.81 8.35 -4.08
C TYR A 68 -1.83 9.47 -4.21
N ARG A 69 -1.60 10.33 -5.20
CA ARG A 69 -2.57 11.27 -5.71
C ARG A 69 -3.29 10.67 -6.92
N ILE A 70 -4.61 10.80 -6.96
CA ILE A 70 -5.44 10.52 -8.12
C ILE A 70 -5.24 11.68 -9.10
N VAL A 71 -4.55 11.41 -10.21
CA VAL A 71 -4.13 12.43 -11.18
C VAL A 71 -5.36 13.04 -11.86
N GLY A 72 -5.41 14.36 -11.96
CA GLY A 72 -6.54 15.07 -12.58
C GLY A 72 -7.81 15.14 -11.71
N TYR A 73 -7.84 14.48 -10.56
CA TYR A 73 -8.94 14.55 -9.60
C TYR A 73 -8.78 15.73 -8.64
N GLY A 74 -9.89 16.30 -8.16
CA GLY A 74 -9.99 17.61 -7.47
C GLY A 74 -9.13 17.82 -6.21
N ALA A 75 -9.57 18.67 -5.28
CA ALA A 75 -8.74 19.02 -4.12
C ALA A 75 -8.53 17.84 -3.13
N ALA A 76 -9.53 16.95 -3.02
CA ALA A 76 -9.45 15.73 -2.21
C ALA A 76 -9.17 14.55 -3.14
N ASN A 77 -7.88 14.30 -3.39
CA ASN A 77 -7.43 13.36 -4.41
C ASN A 77 -6.34 12.42 -3.91
N ALA A 78 -6.32 12.10 -2.61
CA ALA A 78 -5.26 11.30 -2.03
C ALA A 78 -5.79 9.94 -1.55
N VAL A 79 -5.01 8.90 -1.78
CA VAL A 79 -5.23 7.57 -1.23
C VAL A 79 -3.94 7.08 -0.58
N THR A 80 -4.02 6.76 0.71
CA THR A 80 -2.90 6.24 1.50
C THR A 80 -3.11 4.76 1.77
N PHE A 81 -2.09 3.96 1.53
CA PHE A 81 -2.03 2.54 1.86
C PHE A 81 -1.00 2.34 2.98
N ALA A 82 -1.40 1.70 4.07
CA ALA A 82 -0.55 1.47 5.23
C ALA A 82 -0.52 -0.01 5.63
N TRP A 83 0.65 -0.48 6.03
CA TRP A 83 0.88 -1.86 6.44
C TRP A 83 1.70 -1.91 7.74
N LYS A 84 1.38 -2.91 8.55
CA LYS A 84 2.12 -3.26 9.77
C LYS A 84 2.17 -4.77 9.91
N VAL A 85 3.36 -5.34 9.82
CA VAL A 85 3.64 -6.76 10.04
C VAL A 85 4.36 -6.89 11.37
N SER A 86 3.64 -7.37 12.37
CA SER A 86 4.09 -7.44 13.75
C SER A 86 4.62 -8.83 14.12
N LEU A 87 5.43 -8.89 15.19
CA LEU A 87 5.96 -10.16 15.70
C LEU A 87 4.88 -10.99 16.40
N VAL A 88 4.04 -10.31 17.20
CA VAL A 88 3.11 -10.92 18.16
C VAL A 88 1.65 -10.65 17.78
N GLU A 89 1.37 -9.47 17.25
CA GLU A 89 0.03 -9.10 16.81
C GLU A 89 -0.26 -9.57 15.37
N PRO A 90 -1.54 -9.76 15.02
CA PRO A 90 -1.93 -9.95 13.63
C PRO A 90 -1.45 -8.80 12.73
N ASN A 91 -1.10 -9.13 11.49
CA ASN A 91 -0.74 -8.12 10.50
C ASN A 91 -1.92 -7.17 10.26
N LYS A 92 -1.64 -5.88 10.16
CA LYS A 92 -2.64 -4.85 9.94
C LYS A 92 -2.37 -4.19 8.59
N PHE A 93 -3.42 -4.07 7.79
CA PHE A 93 -3.43 -3.36 6.53
C PHE A 93 -4.58 -2.37 6.59
N ARG A 94 -4.35 -1.13 6.19
CA ARG A 94 -5.32 -0.03 6.31
C ARG A 94 -5.20 0.91 5.12
N HIS A 95 -6.28 1.63 4.85
CA HIS A 95 -6.28 2.72 3.88
C HIS A 95 -6.92 3.97 4.44
N ILE A 96 -6.63 5.09 3.80
CA ILE A 96 -7.35 6.35 3.92
C ILE A 96 -7.58 6.84 2.49
N CYS A 97 -8.81 7.08 2.09
CA CYS A 97 -9.12 7.71 0.81
C CYS A 97 -9.84 9.04 1.09
N SER A 98 -9.34 10.14 0.53
CA SER A 98 -9.98 11.44 0.69
C SER A 98 -11.04 11.75 -0.37
N ALA A 99 -11.04 11.02 -1.47
CA ALA A 99 -12.06 11.12 -2.52
C ALA A 99 -13.20 10.15 -2.22
N GLU A 100 -14.41 10.67 -2.01
CA GLU A 100 -15.59 9.88 -1.60
C GLU A 100 -16.10 8.96 -2.72
N GLU A 101 -15.71 9.23 -3.97
CA GLU A 101 -16.08 8.49 -5.16
C GLU A 101 -15.27 7.21 -5.35
N PHE A 102 -14.29 6.96 -4.48
CA PHE A 102 -13.44 5.78 -4.49
C PHE A 102 -13.37 5.13 -3.11
N ASP A 103 -13.08 3.83 -3.10
CA ASP A 103 -12.79 3.08 -1.89
C ASP A 103 -11.63 2.10 -2.13
N VAL A 104 -11.12 1.51 -1.06
CA VAL A 104 -10.09 0.48 -1.13
C VAL A 104 -10.54 -0.75 -0.38
N ARG A 105 -10.63 -1.86 -1.11
CA ARG A 105 -10.85 -3.18 -0.50
C ARG A 105 -9.50 -3.84 -0.21
N ILE A 106 -9.39 -4.44 0.96
CA ILE A 106 -8.14 -5.07 1.42
C ILE A 106 -8.29 -6.59 1.41
N ILE A 107 -7.35 -7.27 0.74
CA ILE A 107 -7.19 -8.73 0.78
C ILE A 107 -5.79 -8.99 1.35
N SER A 108 -5.70 -9.68 2.48
CA SER A 108 -4.41 -9.90 3.14
C SER A 108 -4.20 -11.32 3.63
N GLY A 109 -2.93 -11.74 3.61
CA GLY A 109 -2.44 -13.00 4.16
C GLY A 109 -1.71 -12.82 5.49
N GLY A 110 -1.82 -13.83 6.36
CA GLY A 110 -1.05 -13.90 7.61
C GLY A 110 0.35 -14.50 7.42
N GLY A 111 1.12 -14.58 8.49
CA GLY A 111 2.42 -15.28 8.53
C GLY A 111 3.65 -14.36 8.54
N LEU A 112 4.83 -14.97 8.36
CA LEU A 112 6.14 -14.31 8.37
C LEU A 112 6.44 -13.58 7.05
N GLN A 113 5.88 -14.07 5.93
CA GLN A 113 5.91 -13.46 4.61
C GLN A 113 4.47 -13.03 4.28
N ALA A 114 4.14 -11.80 4.65
CA ALA A 114 2.79 -11.29 4.49
C ALA A 114 2.58 -10.74 3.07
N VAL A 115 1.36 -10.81 2.58
CA VAL A 115 0.95 -10.12 1.35
C VAL A 115 -0.26 -9.25 1.68
N GLY A 116 -0.17 -7.97 1.37
CA GLY A 116 -1.27 -7.01 1.46
C GLY A 116 -1.66 -6.54 0.07
N VAL A 117 -2.86 -6.91 -0.38
CA VAL A 117 -3.42 -6.45 -1.65
C VAL A 117 -4.47 -5.38 -1.37
N PHE A 118 -4.26 -4.19 -1.90
CA PHE A 118 -5.18 -3.06 -1.86
C PHE A 118 -5.83 -2.94 -3.24
N VAL A 119 -7.14 -3.14 -3.32
CA VAL A 119 -7.92 -2.98 -4.55
C VAL A 119 -8.55 -1.61 -4.51
N PHE A 120 -8.00 -0.66 -5.27
CA PHE A 120 -8.55 0.68 -5.44
C PHE A 120 -9.66 0.61 -6.48
N GLU A 121 -10.89 0.87 -6.06
CA GLU A 121 -12.11 0.69 -6.87
C GLU A 121 -13.06 1.89 -6.70
N PRO A 122 -13.98 2.14 -7.64
CA PRO A 122 -15.02 3.14 -7.45
C PRO A 122 -15.87 2.81 -6.22
N ALA A 123 -16.24 3.82 -5.45
CA ALA A 123 -17.14 3.66 -4.30
C ALA A 123 -18.48 3.09 -4.77
N LYS A 124 -19.03 2.16 -3.99
CA LYS A 124 -20.38 1.64 -4.28
C LYS A 124 -21.39 2.76 -4.05
N PRO A 125 -22.42 2.89 -4.92
CA PRO A 125 -23.50 3.81 -4.66
C PRO A 125 -24.15 3.48 -3.31
N LEU A 126 -24.43 4.51 -2.52
CA LEU A 126 -25.25 4.40 -1.31
C LEU A 126 -26.68 4.11 -1.78
N ASP A 127 -27.19 2.91 -1.46
CA ASP A 127 -28.60 2.52 -1.68
C ASP A 127 -29.57 3.38 -0.84
#